data_AF-A0A972FB38-F1
#
_entry.id   AF-A0A972FB38-F1
#
_cell.length_a   1.000
_cell.length_b   1.000
_cell.length_c   1.000
_cell.angle_alpha   90.00
_cell.angle_beta   90.00
_cell.angle_gamma   90.00
#
_symmetry.space_group_name_H-M   'P 1'
#
loop_
_entity.id
_entity.type
_entity.pdbx_description
1 polymer ?
#
loop_
_entity_poly.entity_id
_entity_poly.type
_entity_poly.pdbx_seq_one_letter_code
_entity_poly.pdbx_strand_id
1 'polypeptide(L)'
;MDKVRDIESHNIWKLSGKLRFPKKLRWEMIRLKSRDNARTPMQWSASENGGFTSGEPWLSVNSNFKEINVENQQHDKKSVLTYYKKLIAIRNESPVLKSGSFAELYRRGGVYAFLREYEGERLITVINLTNKIKNAPVSGEALISNYGKSYIYGKLYPYEAAIIRG
;
A
#
# COMPACT_ATOMS: atom_id res chain seq x y z
N MET A 1 20.06 17.65 -9.80
CA MET A 1 19.74 17.55 -8.35
C MET A 1 18.70 18.59 -7.96
N ASP A 2 18.43 19.57 -8.80
CA ASP A 2 17.65 20.77 -8.50
C ASP A 2 16.16 20.48 -8.27
N LYS A 3 15.67 19.34 -8.80
CA LYS A 3 14.32 18.83 -8.57
C LYS A 3 14.16 18.05 -7.26
N VAL A 4 15.25 17.78 -6.54
CA VAL A 4 15.23 17.12 -5.22
C VAL A 4 15.37 18.20 -4.15
N ARG A 5 14.45 18.23 -3.21
CA ARG A 5 14.41 19.22 -2.12
C ARG A 5 14.91 18.64 -0.79
N ASP A 6 14.92 17.32 -0.66
CA ASP A 6 15.35 16.63 0.55
C ASP A 6 16.85 16.81 0.85
N ILE A 7 17.14 17.41 2.01
CA ILE A 7 18.51 17.70 2.48
C ILE A 7 19.35 16.41 2.60
N GLU A 8 18.75 15.31 3.07
CA GLU A 8 19.45 14.03 3.21
C GLU A 8 19.92 13.51 1.84
N SER A 9 19.06 13.60 0.83
CA SER A 9 19.40 13.25 -0.55
C SER A 9 20.56 14.10 -1.10
N HIS A 10 20.61 15.40 -0.78
CA HIS A 10 21.75 16.27 -1.12
C HIS A 10 23.04 15.86 -0.37
N ASN A 11 22.94 15.47 0.89
CA ASN A 11 24.08 14.99 1.67
C ASN A 11 24.63 13.67 1.11
N ILE A 12 23.75 12.72 0.77
CA ILE A 12 24.12 11.46 0.11
C ILE A 12 24.81 11.76 -1.23
N TRP A 13 24.28 12.69 -2.02
CA TRP A 13 24.89 13.10 -3.29
C TRP A 13 26.31 13.65 -3.11
N LYS A 14 26.51 14.54 -2.13
CA LYS A 14 27.81 15.13 -1.81
C LYS A 14 28.81 14.08 -1.29
N LEU A 15 28.39 13.22 -0.36
CA LEU A 15 29.25 12.20 0.25
C LEU A 15 29.68 11.14 -0.78
N SER A 16 28.72 10.57 -1.52
CA SER A 16 29.01 9.63 -2.61
C SER A 16 29.81 10.28 -3.74
N GLY A 17 29.64 11.59 -3.91
CA GLY A 17 30.55 12.55 -4.53
C GLY A 17 32.01 12.32 -4.23
N LYS A 18 32.35 12.59 -2.97
CA LYS A 18 33.71 12.48 -2.42
C LYS A 18 34.27 11.06 -2.53
N LEU A 19 33.42 10.05 -2.36
CA LEU A 19 33.76 8.63 -2.49
C LEU A 19 33.89 8.14 -3.95
N ARG A 20 33.78 9.03 -4.94
CA ARG A 20 33.94 8.73 -6.37
C ARG A 20 32.99 7.67 -6.95
N PHE A 21 31.83 7.45 -6.33
CA PHE A 21 30.82 6.55 -6.90
C PHE A 21 30.32 7.07 -8.26
N PRO A 22 29.99 6.20 -9.23
CA PRO A 22 29.44 6.65 -10.51
C PRO A 22 28.13 7.42 -10.32
N LYS A 23 27.90 8.48 -11.10
CA LYS A 23 26.68 9.31 -11.00
C LYS A 23 25.39 8.48 -11.07
N LYS A 24 25.37 7.43 -11.90
CA LYS A 24 24.23 6.51 -12.03
C LYS A 24 23.89 5.85 -10.69
N LEU A 25 24.88 5.28 -10.02
CA LEU A 25 24.70 4.62 -8.72
C LEU A 25 24.21 5.61 -7.65
N ARG A 26 24.73 6.86 -7.67
CA ARG A 26 24.26 7.91 -6.75
C ARG A 26 22.78 8.22 -6.94
N TRP A 27 22.34 8.34 -8.20
CA TRP A 27 20.95 8.56 -8.52
C TRP A 27 20.05 7.38 -8.15
N GLU A 28 20.52 6.15 -8.35
CA GLU A 28 19.78 4.95 -7.91
C GLU A 28 19.58 4.93 -6.40
N MET A 29 20.62 5.23 -5.61
CA MET A 29 20.52 5.34 -4.15
C MET A 29 19.49 6.40 -3.73
N ILE A 30 19.53 7.59 -4.33
CA ILE A 30 18.59 8.68 -4.01
C ILE A 30 17.17 8.30 -4.43
N ARG A 31 16.98 7.80 -5.65
CA ARG A 31 15.65 7.45 -6.18
C ARG A 31 14.94 6.42 -5.30
N LEU A 32 15.67 5.45 -4.75
CA LEU A 32 15.09 4.38 -3.94
C LEU A 32 14.79 4.79 -2.49
N LYS A 33 15.47 5.82 -1.97
CA LYS A 33 15.45 6.15 -0.53
C LYS A 33 15.03 7.57 -0.20
N SER A 34 14.96 8.47 -1.18
CA SER A 34 14.61 9.86 -0.93
C SER A 34 13.23 9.97 -0.31
N ARG A 35 13.14 10.76 0.76
CA ARG A 35 11.86 11.08 1.42
C ARG A 35 10.96 11.92 0.53
N ASP A 36 11.51 12.60 -0.48
CA ASP A 36 10.71 13.37 -1.45
C ASP A 36 9.74 12.48 -2.24
N ASN A 37 10.01 11.18 -2.38
CA ASN A 37 9.07 10.23 -2.97
C ASN A 37 7.71 10.20 -2.25
N ALA A 38 7.68 10.51 -0.95
CA ALA A 38 6.46 10.55 -0.13
C ALA A 38 5.92 11.98 0.07
N ARG A 39 6.56 13.00 -0.53
CA ARG A 39 6.22 14.43 -0.36
C ARG A 39 5.72 15.09 -1.64
N THR A 40 5.69 14.36 -2.75
CA THR A 40 5.08 14.88 -3.98
C THR A 40 3.65 15.35 -3.68
N PRO A 41 3.18 16.44 -4.30
CA PRO A 41 1.85 16.95 -4.03
C PRO A 41 0.75 15.91 -4.20
N MET A 42 -0.33 16.06 -3.42
CA MET A 42 -1.49 15.18 -3.48
C MET A 42 -2.17 15.26 -4.86
N GLN A 43 -2.56 14.09 -5.38
CA GLN A 43 -3.17 13.95 -6.70
C GLN A 43 -4.70 13.93 -6.57
N TRP A 44 -5.33 15.09 -6.55
CA TRP A 44 -6.78 15.25 -6.42
C TRP A 44 -7.54 14.87 -7.70
N SER A 45 -7.07 15.31 -8.86
CA SER A 45 -7.73 15.09 -10.16
C SER A 45 -6.73 14.96 -11.30
N ALA A 46 -7.21 14.84 -12.54
CA ALA A 46 -6.40 14.85 -13.75
C ALA A 46 -6.09 16.26 -14.30
N SER A 47 -6.49 17.33 -13.59
CA SER A 47 -6.23 18.71 -14.00
C SER A 47 -4.77 19.11 -13.72
N GLU A 48 -4.40 20.33 -14.11
CA GLU A 48 -3.06 20.88 -13.89
C GLU A 48 -2.58 20.69 -12.43
N ASN A 49 -1.31 20.28 -12.27
CA ASN A 49 -0.72 19.92 -10.99
C ASN A 49 -1.54 18.89 -10.17
N GLY A 50 -2.28 18.00 -10.83
CA GLY A 50 -3.14 17.03 -10.17
C GLY A 50 -4.25 17.68 -9.32
N GLY A 51 -4.64 18.92 -9.62
CA GLY A 51 -5.60 19.69 -8.83
C GLY A 51 -5.05 20.20 -7.48
N PHE A 52 -3.74 20.08 -7.23
CA PHE A 52 -3.13 20.52 -5.98
C PHE A 52 -3.02 22.05 -5.85
N THR A 53 -2.68 22.73 -6.93
CA THR A 53 -2.51 24.19 -6.96
C THR A 53 -2.66 24.72 -8.39
N SER A 54 -3.11 25.96 -8.53
CA SER A 54 -3.09 26.71 -9.80
C SER A 54 -1.75 27.40 -10.07
N GLY A 55 -0.84 27.44 -9.09
CA GLY A 55 0.50 28.02 -9.21
C GLY A 55 1.58 26.96 -9.49
N GLU A 56 2.83 27.30 -9.18
CA GLU A 56 3.94 26.35 -9.26
C GLU A 56 4.05 25.55 -7.94
N PRO A 57 3.94 24.21 -7.95
CA PRO A 57 4.10 23.43 -6.73
C PRO A 57 5.57 23.38 -6.30
N TRP A 58 5.81 23.43 -4.99
CA TRP A 58 7.16 23.41 -4.41
C TRP A 58 7.98 22.14 -4.75
N LEU A 59 7.28 21.04 -5.05
CA LEU A 59 7.77 19.81 -5.66
C LEU A 59 6.90 19.46 -6.86
N SER A 60 7.50 18.93 -7.93
CA SER A 60 6.74 18.45 -9.09
C SER A 60 5.78 17.32 -8.69
N VAL A 61 4.57 17.39 -9.23
CA VAL A 61 3.58 16.31 -9.12
C VAL A 61 4.08 15.09 -9.89
N ASN A 62 3.82 13.89 -9.37
CA ASN A 62 4.16 12.66 -10.07
C ASN A 62 3.36 12.57 -11.38
N SER A 63 4.03 12.30 -12.50
CA SER A 63 3.42 12.31 -13.84
C SER A 63 2.25 11.34 -14.02
N ASN A 64 2.10 10.36 -13.13
CA ASN A 64 0.97 9.43 -13.13
C ASN A 64 -0.36 10.01 -12.62
N PHE A 65 -0.41 11.30 -12.22
CA PHE A 65 -1.63 11.95 -11.68
C PHE A 65 -2.84 11.89 -12.62
N LYS A 66 -2.63 11.79 -13.94
CA LYS A 66 -3.72 11.63 -14.92
C LYS A 66 -4.46 10.29 -14.76
N GLU A 67 -3.76 9.26 -14.27
CA GLU A 67 -4.32 7.92 -14.07
C GLU A 67 -4.69 7.70 -12.59
N ILE A 68 -3.77 8.04 -11.68
CA ILE A 68 -3.92 7.85 -10.23
C ILE A 68 -4.31 9.19 -9.60
N ASN A 69 -5.59 9.38 -9.29
CA ASN A 69 -6.05 10.55 -8.54
C ASN A 69 -7.34 10.24 -7.76
N VAL A 70 -7.71 11.13 -6.83
CA VAL A 70 -8.90 10.95 -5.97
C VAL A 70 -10.19 10.93 -6.78
N GLU A 71 -10.35 11.86 -7.73
CA GLU A 71 -11.53 11.97 -8.59
C GLU A 71 -11.81 10.67 -9.36
N ASN A 72 -10.80 10.05 -9.96
CA ASN A 72 -10.96 8.76 -10.63
C ASN A 72 -11.30 7.65 -9.63
N GLN A 73 -10.59 7.59 -8.50
CA GLN A 73 -10.74 6.50 -7.54
C GLN A 73 -12.05 6.55 -6.75
N GLN A 74 -12.62 7.73 -6.48
CA GLN A 74 -13.86 7.85 -5.70
C GLN A 74 -15.07 7.28 -6.44
N HIS A 75 -15.03 7.22 -7.77
CA HIS A 75 -16.11 6.68 -8.61
C HIS A 75 -15.90 5.19 -8.95
N ASP A 76 -14.69 4.66 -8.80
CA ASP A 76 -14.40 3.24 -9.01
C ASP A 76 -14.59 2.41 -7.74
N LYS A 77 -15.54 1.46 -7.79
CA LYS A 77 -15.87 0.54 -6.69
C LYS A 77 -14.75 -0.46 -6.36
N LYS A 78 -13.80 -0.64 -7.28
CA LYS A 78 -12.64 -1.52 -7.16
C LYS A 78 -11.33 -0.76 -6.88
N SER A 79 -11.40 0.56 -6.72
CA SER A 79 -10.21 1.37 -6.45
C SER A 79 -9.60 1.11 -5.07
N VAL A 80 -8.33 1.49 -4.91
CA VAL A 80 -7.63 1.45 -3.63
C VAL A 80 -8.34 2.33 -2.61
N LEU A 81 -8.75 3.56 -2.97
CA LEU A 81 -9.51 4.45 -2.09
C LEU A 81 -10.80 3.80 -1.58
N THR A 82 -11.59 3.20 -2.46
CA THR A 82 -12.84 2.53 -2.07
C THR A 82 -12.56 1.31 -1.18
N TYR A 83 -11.50 0.56 -1.46
CA TYR A 83 -11.09 -0.56 -0.62
C TYR A 83 -10.72 -0.12 0.80
N TYR A 84 -9.96 0.98 0.95
CA TYR A 84 -9.65 1.56 2.26
C TYR A 84 -10.90 2.05 3.00
N LYS A 85 -11.86 2.70 2.32
CA LYS A 85 -13.14 3.09 2.93
C LYS A 85 -13.88 1.86 3.51
N LYS A 86 -13.94 0.76 2.76
CA LYS A 86 -14.55 -0.50 3.21
C LYS A 86 -13.81 -1.09 4.42
N LEU A 87 -12.48 -1.13 4.39
CA LEU A 87 -11.68 -1.62 5.52
C LEU A 87 -11.91 -0.80 6.80
N ILE A 88 -11.96 0.53 6.68
CA ILE A 88 -12.23 1.41 7.82
C ILE A 88 -13.64 1.17 8.38
N ALA A 89 -14.65 1.05 7.52
CA ALA A 89 -16.02 0.74 7.94
C ALA A 89 -16.10 -0.61 8.69
N ILE A 90 -15.53 -1.67 8.10
CA ILE A 90 -15.46 -3.01 8.72
C ILE A 90 -14.75 -2.96 10.08
N ARG A 91 -13.62 -2.26 10.18
CA ARG A 91 -12.91 -2.10 11.46
C ARG A 91 -13.76 -1.32 12.47
N ASN A 92 -14.48 -0.29 12.04
CA ASN A 92 -15.33 0.51 12.92
C ASN A 92 -16.54 -0.25 13.46
N GLU A 93 -17.00 -1.26 12.75
CA GLU A 93 -18.14 -2.10 13.14
C GLU A 93 -17.74 -3.39 13.87
N SER A 94 -16.46 -3.77 13.86
CA SER A 94 -15.96 -5.02 14.44
C SER A 94 -15.16 -4.83 15.74
N PRO A 95 -15.69 -5.22 16.91
CA PRO A 95 -14.93 -5.28 18.17
C PRO A 95 -13.68 -6.17 18.05
N VAL A 96 -13.76 -7.30 17.36
CA VAL A 96 -12.63 -8.21 17.11
C VAL A 96 -11.46 -7.50 16.43
N LEU A 97 -11.73 -6.67 15.41
CA LEU A 97 -10.65 -5.96 14.72
C LEU A 97 -10.05 -4.82 15.55
N LYS A 98 -10.84 -4.21 16.46
CA LYS A 98 -10.39 -3.14 17.35
C LYS A 98 -9.60 -3.65 18.55
N SER A 99 -10.15 -4.63 19.25
CA SER A 99 -9.71 -5.03 20.60
C SER A 99 -9.38 -6.51 20.72
N GLY A 100 -9.59 -7.31 19.67
CA GLY A 100 -9.29 -8.74 19.71
C GLY A 100 -7.81 -9.02 19.86
N SER A 101 -7.50 -10.14 20.52
CA SER A 101 -6.15 -10.67 20.68
C SER A 101 -5.53 -10.93 19.30
N PHE A 102 -4.21 -11.10 19.25
CA PHE A 102 -3.49 -11.38 18.01
C PHE A 102 -2.75 -12.70 18.15
N ALA A 103 -2.86 -13.58 17.16
CA ALA A 103 -2.06 -14.79 17.06
C ALA A 103 -1.58 -15.00 15.61
N GLU A 104 -0.28 -15.20 15.42
CA GLU A 104 0.26 -15.59 14.12
C GLU A 104 -0.15 -17.04 13.81
N LEU A 105 -0.75 -17.27 12.64
CA LEU A 105 -1.14 -18.62 12.19
C LEU A 105 -0.15 -19.19 11.17
N TYR A 106 0.40 -18.34 10.31
CA TYR A 106 1.26 -18.78 9.23
C TYR A 106 2.20 -17.66 8.75
N ARG A 107 3.49 -17.95 8.61
CA ARG A 107 4.48 -17.05 8.00
C ARG A 107 5.54 -17.85 7.23
N ARG A 108 5.30 -18.11 5.95
CA ARG A 108 6.25 -18.83 5.11
C ARG A 108 6.09 -18.51 3.63
N GLY A 109 7.20 -18.45 2.90
CA GLY A 109 7.20 -18.38 1.43
C GLY A 109 6.53 -17.12 0.86
N GLY A 110 6.46 -16.04 1.65
CA GLY A 110 5.79 -14.79 1.31
C GLY A 110 4.28 -14.79 1.54
N VAL A 111 3.72 -15.82 2.20
CA VAL A 111 2.34 -15.79 2.70
C VAL A 111 2.36 -15.53 4.20
N TYR A 112 1.44 -14.68 4.65
CA TYR A 112 1.26 -14.30 6.03
C TYR A 112 -0.21 -14.44 6.43
N ALA A 113 -0.50 -15.09 7.55
CA ALA A 113 -1.84 -15.19 8.09
C ALA A 113 -1.83 -15.05 9.62
N PHE A 114 -2.84 -14.38 10.16
CA PHE A 114 -3.01 -14.18 11.59
C PHE A 114 -4.49 -14.15 12.00
N LEU A 115 -4.75 -14.60 13.22
CA LEU A 115 -6.05 -14.60 13.87
C LEU A 115 -6.21 -13.35 14.73
N ARG A 116 -7.43 -12.83 14.74
CA ARG A 116 -7.97 -11.92 15.75
C ARG A 116 -9.15 -12.58 16.44
N GLU A 117 -9.17 -12.58 17.76
CA GLU A 117 -10.24 -13.20 18.56
C GLU A 117 -10.69 -12.27 19.69
N TYR A 118 -12.01 -12.12 19.85
CA TYR A 118 -12.62 -11.32 20.92
C TYR A 118 -13.99 -11.89 21.26
N GLU A 119 -14.25 -12.21 22.54
CA GLU A 119 -15.55 -12.69 23.04
C GLU A 119 -16.16 -13.84 22.19
N GLY A 120 -15.33 -14.76 21.70
CA GLY A 120 -15.73 -15.91 20.89
C GLY A 120 -15.86 -15.65 19.39
N GLU A 121 -15.84 -14.39 18.93
CA GLU A 121 -15.79 -14.05 17.51
C GLU A 121 -14.34 -14.12 16.99
N ARG A 122 -14.15 -14.73 15.82
CA ARG A 122 -12.84 -15.00 15.20
C ARG A 122 -12.78 -14.48 13.77
N LEU A 123 -11.73 -13.73 13.47
CA LEU A 123 -11.42 -13.25 12.12
C LEU A 123 -9.98 -13.59 11.78
N ILE A 124 -9.76 -14.15 10.60
CA ILE A 124 -8.43 -14.49 10.10
C ILE A 124 -8.10 -13.57 8.94
N THR A 125 -6.96 -12.88 9.01
CA THR A 125 -6.41 -12.15 7.87
C THR A 125 -5.39 -13.03 7.18
N VAL A 126 -5.50 -13.16 5.86
CA VAL A 126 -4.58 -13.92 5.01
C VAL A 126 -4.07 -13.05 3.86
N ILE A 127 -2.75 -13.05 3.64
CA ILE A 127 -2.07 -12.13 2.73
C ILE A 127 -1.00 -12.89 1.93
N ASN A 128 -1.03 -12.77 0.61
CA ASN A 128 0.08 -13.12 -0.27
C ASN A 128 0.93 -11.87 -0.54
N LEU A 129 2.15 -11.80 -0.01
CA LEU A 129 3.08 -10.67 -0.19
C LEU A 129 3.94 -10.80 -1.47
N THR A 130 3.55 -11.68 -2.41
CA THR A 130 4.33 -11.96 -3.61
C THR A 130 3.53 -11.72 -4.88
N ASN A 131 4.23 -11.55 -5.99
CA ASN A 131 3.64 -11.46 -7.33
C ASN A 131 3.34 -12.83 -7.97
N LYS A 132 3.36 -13.93 -7.20
CA LYS A 132 3.11 -15.29 -7.70
C LYS A 132 1.92 -15.90 -6.98
N ILE A 133 1.25 -16.85 -7.62
CA ILE A 133 0.22 -17.66 -6.96
C ILE A 133 0.84 -18.45 -5.81
N LYS A 134 0.15 -18.51 -4.66
CA LYS A 134 0.56 -19.26 -3.47
C LYS A 134 -0.57 -20.14 -2.97
N ASN A 135 -0.24 -21.14 -2.15
CA ASN A 135 -1.25 -21.93 -1.46
C ASN A 135 -1.83 -21.13 -0.29
N ALA A 136 -3.15 -21.18 -0.13
CA ALA A 136 -3.82 -20.58 1.03
C ALA A 136 -3.65 -21.52 2.24
N PRO A 137 -3.07 -21.06 3.36
CA PRO A 137 -2.90 -21.89 4.57
C PRO A 137 -4.21 -22.11 5.33
N VAL A 138 -5.25 -21.32 4.99
CA VAL A 138 -6.57 -21.33 5.61
C VAL A 138 -7.63 -21.16 4.53
N SER A 139 -8.85 -21.60 4.83
CA SER A 139 -10.03 -21.41 3.98
C SER A 139 -11.19 -20.88 4.81
N GLY A 140 -12.07 -20.10 4.20
CA GLY A 140 -13.22 -19.54 4.89
C GLY A 140 -13.98 -18.51 4.06
N GLU A 141 -15.15 -18.14 4.55
CA GLU A 141 -15.97 -17.09 3.95
C GLU A 141 -15.29 -15.74 4.12
N ALA A 142 -15.14 -14.99 3.02
CA ALA A 142 -14.48 -13.71 3.01
C ALA A 142 -15.44 -12.60 3.43
N LEU A 143 -15.11 -11.91 4.53
CA LEU A 143 -15.72 -10.64 4.90
C LEU A 143 -15.30 -9.53 3.92
N ILE A 144 -14.04 -9.56 3.46
CA ILE A 144 -13.52 -8.69 2.41
C ILE A 144 -12.36 -9.37 1.68
N SER A 145 -12.27 -9.16 0.37
CA SER A 145 -11.17 -9.63 -0.49
C SER A 145 -10.84 -8.56 -1.54
N ASN A 146 -9.55 -8.28 -1.75
CA ASN A 146 -9.13 -7.37 -2.83
C ASN A 146 -9.30 -7.97 -4.24
N TYR A 147 -9.55 -9.27 -4.35
CA TYR A 147 -9.95 -9.96 -5.59
C TYR A 147 -11.48 -10.12 -5.70
N GLY A 148 -12.26 -9.63 -4.74
CA GLY A 148 -13.72 -9.72 -4.74
C GLY A 148 -14.29 -11.13 -4.53
N LYS A 149 -13.49 -12.07 -4.03
CA LYS A 149 -13.96 -13.42 -3.69
C LYS A 149 -14.84 -13.40 -2.44
N SER A 150 -15.90 -14.21 -2.43
CA SER A 150 -16.74 -14.49 -1.26
C SER A 150 -16.20 -15.62 -0.38
N TYR A 151 -15.26 -16.42 -0.89
CA TYR A 151 -14.66 -17.54 -0.17
C TYR A 151 -13.20 -17.73 -0.59
N ILE A 152 -12.32 -17.97 0.37
CA ILE A 152 -10.91 -18.29 0.13
C ILE A 152 -10.73 -19.81 0.25
N TYR A 153 -10.17 -20.44 -0.79
CA TYR A 153 -9.87 -21.86 -0.78
C TYR A 153 -8.70 -22.17 -1.72
N GLY A 154 -7.79 -23.04 -1.27
CA GLY A 154 -6.71 -23.62 -2.07
C GLY A 154 -5.58 -22.65 -2.43
N LYS A 155 -5.88 -21.51 -3.07
CA LYS A 155 -4.90 -20.60 -3.66
C LYS A 155 -5.16 -19.13 -3.35
N LEU A 156 -4.07 -18.39 -3.22
CA LEU A 156 -3.99 -16.93 -3.19
C LEU A 156 -3.32 -16.43 -4.47
N TYR A 157 -3.98 -15.52 -5.19
CA TYR A 157 -3.43 -14.84 -6.36
C TYR A 157 -2.37 -13.81 -5.96
N PRO A 158 -1.56 -13.30 -6.91
CA PRO A 158 -0.56 -12.27 -6.66
C PRO A 158 -1.11 -11.10 -5.83
N TYR A 159 -0.49 -10.79 -4.70
CA TYR A 159 -0.93 -9.72 -3.80
C TYR A 159 -2.38 -9.87 -3.25
N GLU A 160 -2.98 -11.06 -3.35
CA GLU A 160 -4.31 -11.30 -2.79
C GLU A 160 -4.27 -11.22 -1.26
N ALA A 161 -5.20 -10.46 -0.70
CA ALA A 161 -5.42 -10.29 0.71
C ALA A 161 -6.91 -10.36 1.03
N ALA A 162 -7.25 -11.04 2.11
CA ALA A 162 -8.62 -11.17 2.57
C ALA A 162 -8.69 -11.25 4.10
N ILE A 163 -9.83 -10.81 4.64
CA ILE A 163 -10.25 -11.12 6.00
C ILE A 163 -11.38 -12.15 5.86
N ILE A 164 -11.22 -13.30 6.50
CA ILE A 164 -12.18 -14.41 6.48
C ILE A 164 -12.73 -14.67 7.89
N ARG A 165 -13.94 -15.21 7.98
CA ARG A 165 -14.52 -15.69 9.23
C ARG A 165 -13.81 -16.98 9.68
N GLY A 166 -13.42 -17.02 10.95
CA GLY A 166 -12.70 -18.15 11.57
C GLY A 166 -13.61 -19.07 12.39
#